data_AF-A0A1H8KEM8-F1
#
_entry.id   AF-A0A1H8KEM8-F1
#
_cell.length_a   1.000
_cell.length_b   1.000
_cell.length_c   1.000
_cell.angle_alpha   90.00
_cell.angle_beta   90.00
_cell.angle_gamma   90.00
#
_symmetry.space_group_name_H-M   'P 1'
#
loop_
_entity.id
_entity.type
_entity.pdbx_description
1 polymer ?
#
loop_
_entity_poly.entity_id
_entity_poly.type
_entity_poly.pdbx_seq_one_letter_code
_entity_poly.pdbx_strand_id
1 'polypeptide(L)' 'MKKILFSLLIIVVATLATYNMYISRNNVKLSDLALSNMEALADDNEWGSRWCYYNPLTVMCVPWGYGVACYCDI' A
#
# COMPACT_ATOMS: atom_id res chain seq x y z
N MET A 1 -3.16 -53.14 0.18
CA MET A 1 -3.21 -52.43 1.48
C MET A 1 -2.17 -51.32 1.59
N LYS A 2 -0.86 -51.56 1.43
CA LYS A 2 0.20 -50.52 1.52
C LYS A 2 -0.03 -49.28 0.64
N LYS A 3 -0.50 -49.44 -0.60
CA LYS A 3 -0.82 -48.32 -1.51
C LYS A 3 -1.98 -47.44 -1.02
N ILE A 4 -2.97 -48.03 -0.36
CA ILE A 4 -4.15 -47.31 0.16
C ILE A 4 -3.75 -46.49 1.39
N LEU A 5 -2.95 -47.07 2.29
CA LEU A 5 -2.39 -46.37 3.46
C LEU A 5 -1.49 -45.19 3.04
N PHE A 6 -0.67 -45.38 2.00
CA PHE A 6 0.18 -44.32 1.47
C PHE A 6 -0.66 -43.18 0.85
N SER A 7 -1.71 -43.52 0.11
CA SER A 7 -2.63 -42.53 -0.46
C SER A 7 -3.38 -41.74 0.61
N LEU A 8 -3.81 -42.40 1.69
CA LEU A 8 -4.42 -41.75 2.85
C LEU A 8 -3.46 -40.78 3.53
N LEU A 9 -2.20 -41.18 3.71
CA LEU A 9 -1.16 -40.31 4.25
C LEU A 9 -0.95 -39.04 3.41
N ILE A 10 -0.92 -39.17 2.08
CA ILE A 10 -0.79 -38.02 1.18
C ILE A 10 -1.98 -37.06 1.32
N ILE A 11 -3.20 -37.59 1.40
CA ILE A 11 -4.42 -36.78 1.57
C ILE A 11 -4.40 -36.01 2.89
N VAL A 12 -3.97 -36.66 3.98
CA VAL A 12 -3.84 -36.02 5.30
C VAL A 12 -2.79 -34.92 5.29
N VAL A 13 -1.62 -35.17 4.69
CA VAL A 13 -0.55 -34.16 4.58
C VAL A 13 -1.00 -32.97 3.72
N ALA A 14 -1.67 -33.22 2.59
CA ALA A 14 -2.16 -32.16 1.71
C ALA A 14 -3.22 -31.28 2.37
N THR A 15 -4.14 -31.88 3.14
CA THR A 15 -5.17 -31.13 3.88
C THR A 15 -4.58 -30.30 5.01
N LEU A 16 -3.63 -30.85 5.78
CA LEU A 16 -2.92 -30.11 6.82
C LEU A 16 -2.08 -28.95 6.25
N ALA A 17 -1.36 -29.17 5.14
CA ALA A 17 -0.61 -28.11 4.48
C ALA A 17 -1.54 -27.00 3.95
N THR A 18 -2.67 -27.37 3.36
CA THR A 18 -3.69 -26.42 2.87
C THR A 18 -4.30 -25.62 4.02
N TYR A 19 -4.62 -26.27 5.15
CA TYR A 19 -5.17 -25.62 6.34
C TYR A 19 -4.18 -24.63 6.96
N ASN A 20 -2.92 -25.04 7.14
CA ASN A 20 -1.87 -24.16 7.64
C ASN A 20 -1.60 -22.97 6.70
N MET A 21 -1.63 -23.18 5.37
CA MET A 21 -1.49 -22.11 4.38
C MET A 21 -2.68 -21.15 4.39
N TYR A 22 -3.91 -21.65 4.52
CA TYR A 22 -5.13 -20.84 4.62
C TYR A 22 -5.15 -19.99 5.90
N ILE A 23 -4.76 -20.56 7.04
CA ILE A 23 -4.59 -19.82 8.29
C ILE A 23 -3.44 -18.81 8.20
N SER A 24 -2.32 -19.15 7.58
CA SER A 24 -1.20 -18.23 7.38
C SER A 24 -1.62 -16.97 6.61
N ARG A 25 -2.53 -17.08 5.63
CA ARG A 25 -3.11 -15.90 4.95
C ARG A 25 -4.00 -15.05 5.85
N ASN A 26 -4.72 -15.66 6.80
CA ASN A 26 -5.50 -14.93 7.81
C ASN A 26 -4.65 -14.23 8.89
N ASN A 27 -3.35 -14.56 9.00
CA ASN A 27 -2.41 -13.88 9.90
C ASN A 27 -1.81 -12.61 9.30
N VAL A 28 -1.98 -12.37 8.00
CA VAL A 28 -1.71 -11.06 7.40
C VAL A 28 -2.99 -10.23 7.48
N LYS A 29 -3.49 -10.03 8.70
CA LYS A 29 -4.37 -8.89 8.97
C LYS A 29 -3.47 -7.68 9.00
N LEU A 30 -3.23 -7.07 7.84
CA LEU A 30 -2.89 -5.65 7.84
C LEU A 30 -4.01 -4.99 8.63
N SER A 31 -3.69 -4.45 9.80
CA SER A 31 -4.67 -3.73 10.61
C SER A 31 -5.26 -2.63 9.73
N ASP A 32 -6.57 -2.39 9.84
CA ASP A 32 -7.23 -1.29 9.13
C ASP A 32 -6.46 0.04 9.34
N LEU A 33 -5.82 0.19 10.51
CA LEU A 33 -4.96 1.33 10.85
C LEU A 33 -3.61 1.34 10.09
N ALA A 34 -3.01 0.17 9.85
CA ALA A 34 -1.78 0.08 9.07
C ALA A 34 -2.06 0.31 7.58
N LEU A 35 -3.21 -0.15 7.08
CA LEU A 35 -3.65 0.09 5.71
C LEU A 35 -4.02 1.56 5.50
N SER A 36 -4.76 2.19 6.43
CA SER A 36 -5.12 3.61 6.33
C SER A 36 -3.89 4.53 6.38
N ASN A 37 -2.84 4.16 7.14
CA ASN A 37 -1.60 4.94 7.17
C ASN A 37 -0.82 4.83 5.86
N MET A 38 -0.87 3.67 5.18
CA MET A 38 -0.27 3.54 3.85
C MET A 38 -1.10 4.26 2.77
N GLU A 39 -2.42 4.18 2.85
CA GLU A 39 -3.33 4.93 1.96
C GLU A 39 -3.16 6.43 2.15
N ALA A 40 -3.02 6.92 3.39
CA ALA A 40 -2.70 8.33 3.67
C ALA A 40 -1.30 8.74 3.17
N LEU A 41 -0.31 7.86 3.25
CA LEU A 41 1.03 8.15 2.72
C LEU A 41 1.07 8.15 1.18
N ALA A 42 0.24 7.32 0.55
CA ALA A 42 0.08 7.25 -0.91
C ALA A 42 -0.99 8.22 -1.44
N ASP A 43 -1.70 8.92 -0.56
CA ASP A 43 -2.67 9.95 -0.94
C ASP A 43 -1.90 11.11 -1.58
N ASP A 44 -2.01 11.20 -2.89
CA ASP A 44 -1.44 12.26 -3.71
C ASP A 44 -2.18 13.59 -3.52
N ASN A 45 -3.25 13.63 -2.71
CA ASN A 45 -3.89 14.86 -2.29
C ASN A 45 -3.09 15.68 -1.27
N GLU A 46 -2.02 15.14 -0.68
CA GLU A 46 -1.18 15.86 0.29
C GLU A 46 0.22 16.24 -0.24
N TRP A 47 0.60 15.80 -1.45
CA TRP A 47 1.92 16.10 -2.02
C TRP A 47 1.86 17.21 -3.06
N GLY A 48 2.20 18.42 -2.60
CA GLY A 48 2.39 19.57 -3.47
C GLY A 48 1.08 20.26 -3.75
N SER A 49 0.77 21.26 -2.92
CA SER A 49 -0.23 22.24 -3.26
C SER A 49 0.12 22.80 -4.66
N ARG A 50 -0.77 22.60 -5.65
CA ARG A 50 -0.67 23.26 -6.97
C ARG A 50 -0.91 24.77 -6.86
N TRP A 51 -1.12 25.28 -5.65
CA TRP A 51 -1.31 26.69 -5.38
C TRP A 51 0.02 27.41 -5.51
N CYS A 52 0.18 28.04 -6.66
CA CYS A 52 1.18 29.07 -6.88
C CYS A 52 0.82 30.28 -6.01
N TYR A 53 1.80 30.85 -5.31
CA TYR A 53 1.63 32.19 -4.74
C TYR A 53 2.70 33.13 -5.32
N TYR A 54 2.30 34.38 -5.50
CA TYR A 54 3.21 35.43 -5.89
C TYR A 54 4.07 35.86 -4.69
N ASN A 55 5.38 35.68 -4.80
CA ASN A 55 6.32 36.19 -3.80
C ASN A 55 6.88 37.56 -4.25
N PRO A 56 6.54 38.67 -3.58
CA PRO A 56 6.98 39.99 -3.98
C PRO A 56 8.48 40.25 -3.74
N LEU A 57 9.14 39.45 -2.90
CA LEU A 57 10.58 39.60 -2.63
C LEU A 57 11.45 39.02 -3.74
N THR A 58 11.00 37.93 -4.36
CA THR A 58 11.72 37.23 -5.43
C THR A 58 11.12 37.49 -6.82
N VAL A 59 9.98 38.19 -6.89
CA VAL A 59 9.26 38.56 -8.14
C VAL A 59 8.97 37.33 -9.01
N MET A 60 8.61 36.22 -8.38
CA MET A 60 8.34 34.95 -9.05
C MET A 60 7.22 34.17 -8.35
N CYS A 61 6.56 33.32 -9.12
CA CYS A 61 5.59 32.37 -8.61
C CYS A 61 6.32 31.14 -8.10
N VAL A 62 6.29 30.94 -6.79
CA VAL A 62 6.94 29.78 -6.17
C VAL A 62 5.89 28.75 -5.74
N PRO A 63 6.16 27.44 -5.92
CA PRO A 63 5.28 26.40 -5.40
C PRO A 63 5.31 26.37 -3.87
N TRP A 64 4.15 26.23 -3.21
CA TRP A 64 4.10 25.66 -1.85
C TRP A 64 4.20 24.13 -1.98
N GLY A 65 5.42 23.63 -2.20
CA GLY A 65 5.69 22.20 -2.34
C GLY A 65 6.92 21.89 -3.19
N TYR A 66 7.29 20.61 -3.26
CA TYR A 66 8.38 20.15 -4.14
C TYR A 66 7.84 19.99 -5.58
N GLY A 67 8.21 20.91 -6.47
CA GLY A 67 7.78 20.90 -7.88
C GLY A 67 8.62 21.82 -8.76
N VAL A 68 8.72 21.49 -10.05
CA VAL A 68 9.54 22.20 -11.05
C VAL A 68 8.69 23.26 -11.77
N ALA A 69 8.69 24.48 -11.20
CA ALA A 69 8.08 25.70 -11.75
C ALA A 69 6.54 25.77 -11.77
N CYS A 70 6.03 26.98 -11.53
CA CYS A 70 4.64 27.34 -11.32
C CYS A 70 4.34 28.67 -12.05
N TYR A 71 3.17 28.80 -12.69
CA TYR A 71 2.72 30.05 -13.33
C TYR A 71 1.52 30.63 -12.54
N CYS A 72 1.53 31.94 -12.29
CA CYS A 72 0.35 32.64 -11.77
C CYS A 72 -0.36 33.31 -12.95
N ASP A 73 -1.61 32.93 -13.21
CA ASP A 73 -2.47 33.74 -14.08
C ASP A 73 -2.81 35.03 -13.31
N ILE A 74 -2.22 36.15 -13.75
CA ILE A 74 -2.56 37.51 -13.30
C ILE A 74 -3.81 37.98 -14.03
#